data_AF-A0A6M7UXH4-F1
#
_entry.id   AF-A0A6M7UXH4-F1
#
_cell.length_a   1.000
_cell.length_b   1.000
_cell.length_c   1.000
_cell.angle_alpha   90.00
_cell.angle_beta   90.00
_cell.angle_gamma   90.00
#
_symmetry.space_group_name_H-M   'P 1'
#
loop_
_entity.id
_entity.type
_entity.pdbx_description
1 polymer ?
#
loop_
_entity_poly.entity_id
_entity_poly.type
_entity_poly.pdbx_seq_one_letter_code
_entity_poly.pdbx_strand_id
1 'polypeptide(L)'
;MQDAMPLSIGIDIGGTNLRAARISETGEILKRVSEKSAPDPELVLGLIADMVRLLDTPEVKTIGVGVPGRVDARRGAVLSGGYVNLASVALGQRLEDMTGKPVVIDNDCNMALAAEMALGAGRGHGNIVMFTIGTGIGGAVAQDRRITRGSATAGQLGHITVDVNGEVCACGRRGCVETTSSGTALGRHIARAGLGADISVDQLFARDAAGDFHARGILDAWARPLRAAIDTAVAVLAPDLVLLGGGLGRAAHAALARAPALAPWYQCHVEPAQLGDDAGVIGAGLQALAEPSAKYNRARRAVLVNGIPASGKSTVSRGIADRMGWPLLALDTIKNPFLEMLGGGDRLFNRTLGRASYQAIWSVVGEAPAGTTVVVDAWFGFQPREVLEDHLRKAGVEQTVEIWCHAPGEVLAERYGARLDQRPAGHPGAAYIPELIELAKRAEPLRRGPLFDVDTTKPIDFDAITAWLRTVMADRA
;
A
#
# COMPACT_ATOMS: atom_id res chain seq x y z
N MET A 1 -9.43 -11.65 32.62
CA MET A 1 -8.37 -12.11 31.70
C MET A 1 -7.85 -10.85 31.03
N GLN A 2 -6.62 -10.42 31.34
CA GLN A 2 -6.02 -9.31 30.59
C GLN A 2 -5.90 -9.78 29.14
N ASP A 3 -6.50 -9.07 28.20
CA ASP A 3 -6.25 -9.32 26.78
C ASP A 3 -4.74 -9.22 26.55
N ALA A 4 -4.12 -10.32 26.15
CA ALA A 4 -2.70 -10.35 25.86
C ALA A 4 -2.42 -9.38 24.70
N MET A 5 -1.48 -8.46 24.89
CA MET A 5 -1.12 -7.48 23.86
C MET A 5 -0.66 -8.20 22.58
N PRO A 6 -1.10 -7.75 21.39
CA PRO A 6 -0.79 -8.42 20.13
C PRO A 6 0.72 -8.39 19.85
N LEU A 7 1.25 -9.53 19.40
CA LEU A 7 2.64 -9.67 18.96
C LEU A 7 2.70 -9.72 17.43
N SER A 8 3.88 -9.44 16.88
CA SER A 8 4.17 -9.62 15.46
C SER A 8 5.45 -10.42 15.24
N ILE A 9 5.64 -10.91 14.03
CA ILE A 9 6.95 -11.40 13.57
C ILE A 9 7.51 -10.38 12.59
N GLY A 10 8.67 -9.83 12.90
CA GLY A 10 9.43 -8.98 11.99
C GLY A 10 10.54 -9.76 11.30
N ILE A 11 10.64 -9.63 9.98
CA ILE A 11 11.59 -10.35 9.14
C ILE A 11 12.42 -9.33 8.36
N ASP A 12 13.74 -9.51 8.35
CA ASP A 12 14.70 -8.70 7.61
C ASP A 12 15.49 -9.59 6.65
N ILE A 13 15.33 -9.33 5.36
CA ILE A 13 15.96 -10.10 4.28
C ILE A 13 17.24 -9.38 3.85
N GLY A 14 18.37 -9.77 4.42
CA GLY A 14 19.68 -9.30 3.99
C GLY A 14 20.21 -10.08 2.78
N GLY A 15 21.21 -9.51 2.10
CA GLY A 15 21.92 -10.21 1.02
C GLY A 15 22.69 -11.46 1.49
N THR A 16 23.14 -11.48 2.75
CA THR A 16 23.91 -12.60 3.31
C THR A 16 23.14 -13.40 4.36
N ASN A 17 22.29 -12.75 5.15
CA ASN A 17 21.56 -13.38 6.25
C ASN A 17 20.09 -13.00 6.19
N LEU A 18 19.23 -13.96 6.55
CA LEU A 18 17.83 -13.75 6.87
C LEU A 18 17.73 -13.67 8.39
N ARG A 19 17.01 -12.68 8.90
CA ARG A 19 16.76 -12.50 10.33
C ARG A 19 15.26 -12.43 10.56
N ALA A 20 14.78 -13.08 11.61
CA ALA A 20 13.41 -12.92 12.05
C ALA A 20 13.35 -12.84 13.56
N ALA A 21 12.39 -12.07 14.07
CA ALA A 21 12.17 -11.94 15.49
C ALA A 21 10.68 -11.83 15.80
N ARG A 22 10.27 -12.37 16.95
CA ARG A 22 8.97 -12.07 17.53
C ARG A 22 9.08 -10.76 18.30
N ILE A 23 8.25 -9.79 17.93
CA ILE A 23 8.30 -8.40 18.35
C ILE A 23 7.04 -8.08 19.18
N SER A 24 7.22 -7.37 20.29
CA SER A 24 6.11 -6.82 21.08
C SER A 24 5.59 -5.51 20.47
N GLU A 25 4.45 -5.02 20.94
CA GLU A 25 3.91 -3.71 20.56
C GLU A 25 4.84 -2.53 20.91
N THR A 26 5.70 -2.71 21.92
CA THR A 26 6.73 -1.73 22.29
C THR A 26 8.02 -1.88 21.47
N GLY A 27 8.07 -2.86 20.56
CA GLY A 27 9.23 -3.16 19.72
C GLY A 27 10.34 -3.97 20.41
N GLU A 28 10.03 -4.60 21.55
CA GLU A 28 10.94 -5.53 22.23
C GLU A 28 11.09 -6.84 21.46
N ILE A 29 12.33 -7.32 21.30
CA ILE A 29 12.63 -8.63 20.71
C ILE A 29 12.45 -9.72 21.77
N LEU A 30 11.38 -10.50 21.66
CA LEU A 30 11.07 -11.60 22.59
C LEU A 30 11.79 -12.91 22.25
N LYS A 31 12.01 -13.15 20.95
CA LYS A 31 12.74 -14.31 20.43
C LYS A 31 13.30 -13.96 19.06
N ARG A 32 14.52 -14.40 18.75
CA ARG A 32 15.18 -14.19 17.45
C ARG A 32 15.67 -15.49 16.85
N VAL A 33 15.65 -15.57 15.52
CA VAL A 33 16.24 -16.64 14.71
C VAL A 33 16.94 -16.01 13.51
N SER A 34 18.00 -16.65 13.03
CA SER A 34 18.75 -16.19 11.87
C SER A 34 19.20 -17.38 11.04
N GLU A 35 19.13 -17.22 9.72
CA GLU A 35 19.57 -18.21 8.74
C GLU A 35 20.47 -17.56 7.69
N LYS A 36 21.29 -18.34 7.00
CA LYS A 36 22.01 -17.85 5.83
C LYS A 36 21.04 -17.65 4.67
N SER A 37 21.18 -16.53 3.97
CA SER A 37 20.40 -16.23 2.78
C SER A 37 20.86 -17.08 1.59
N ALA A 38 19.99 -17.21 0.59
CA ALA A 38 20.24 -17.97 -0.62
C ALA A 38 19.81 -17.15 -1.87
N PRO A 39 20.42 -17.38 -3.03
CA PRO A 39 20.04 -16.68 -4.27
C PRO A 39 18.70 -17.16 -4.85
N ASP A 40 18.28 -18.39 -4.55
CA ASP A 40 17.03 -18.97 -5.04
C ASP A 40 15.81 -18.40 -4.28
N PRO A 41 14.87 -17.69 -4.95
CA PRO A 41 13.71 -17.08 -4.31
C PRO A 41 12.77 -18.06 -3.60
N GLU A 42 12.56 -19.27 -4.14
CA GLU A 42 11.67 -20.25 -3.52
C GLU A 42 12.31 -20.90 -2.29
N LEU A 43 13.63 -21.14 -2.31
CA LEU A 43 14.38 -21.57 -1.14
C LEU A 43 14.31 -20.50 -0.02
N VAL A 44 14.48 -19.22 -0.37
CA VAL A 44 14.34 -18.12 0.60
C VAL A 44 12.93 -18.08 1.20
N LEU A 45 11.88 -18.24 0.38
CA LEU A 45 10.51 -18.32 0.88
C LEU A 45 10.32 -19.50 1.87
N GLY A 46 10.90 -20.67 1.57
CA GLY A 46 10.88 -21.83 2.45
C GLY A 46 11.56 -21.56 3.80
N LEU A 47 12.77 -20.98 3.78
CA LEU A 47 13.50 -20.60 4.98
C LEU A 47 12.72 -19.59 5.83
N ILE A 48 12.12 -18.58 5.21
CA ILE A 48 11.27 -17.60 5.89
C ILE A 48 10.09 -18.29 6.58
N ALA A 49 9.42 -19.22 5.88
CA ALA A 49 8.30 -19.95 6.46
C ALA A 49 8.72 -20.81 7.67
N ASP A 50 9.88 -21.45 7.62
CA ASP A 50 10.42 -22.21 8.75
C ASP A 50 10.76 -21.31 9.94
N MET A 51 11.38 -20.16 9.69
CA MET A 51 11.65 -19.15 10.71
C MET A 51 10.35 -18.63 11.34
N VAL A 52 9.31 -18.38 10.55
CA VAL A 52 7.99 -17.97 11.05
C VAL A 52 7.40 -19.06 11.96
N ARG A 53 7.41 -20.34 11.55
CA ARG A 53 6.91 -21.45 12.37
C ARG A 53 7.60 -21.55 13.73
N LEU A 54 8.91 -21.25 13.80
CA LEU A 54 9.68 -21.28 15.06
C LEU A 54 9.36 -20.12 16.01
N LEU A 55 8.83 -19.02 15.48
CA LEU A 55 8.52 -17.81 16.23
C LEU A 55 7.03 -17.68 16.59
N ASP A 56 6.16 -18.32 15.81
CA ASP A 56 4.71 -18.21 15.88
C ASP A 56 4.13 -18.70 17.22
N THR A 57 3.17 -17.94 17.75
CA THR A 57 2.39 -18.26 18.95
C THR A 57 0.97 -17.72 18.81
N PRO A 58 0.00 -18.14 19.64
CA PRO A 58 -1.38 -17.63 19.56
C PRO A 58 -1.50 -16.10 19.66
N GLU A 59 -0.54 -15.44 20.32
CA GLU A 59 -0.47 -14.00 20.49
C GLU A 59 0.07 -13.27 19.25
N VAL A 60 0.78 -13.96 18.34
CA VAL A 60 1.26 -13.38 17.09
C VAL A 60 0.08 -13.17 16.13
N LYS A 61 -0.19 -11.90 15.79
CA LYS A 61 -1.31 -11.51 14.94
C LYS A 61 -0.88 -11.13 13.53
N THR A 62 0.33 -10.64 13.33
CA THR A 62 0.79 -10.10 12.05
C THR A 62 2.25 -10.43 11.77
N ILE A 63 2.63 -10.34 10.49
CA ILE A 63 4.01 -10.55 10.02
C ILE A 63 4.43 -9.33 9.20
N GLY A 64 5.61 -8.80 9.46
CA GLY A 64 6.23 -7.75 8.66
C GLY A 64 7.50 -8.25 8.01
N VAL A 65 7.76 -7.83 6.78
CA VAL A 65 8.93 -8.25 6.00
C VAL A 65 9.61 -7.03 5.37
N GLY A 66 10.86 -6.78 5.77
CA GLY A 66 11.79 -5.87 5.08
C GLY A 66 12.50 -6.61 3.95
N VAL A 67 12.35 -6.11 2.73
CA VAL A 67 12.91 -6.72 1.51
C VAL A 67 13.92 -5.77 0.87
N PRO A 68 15.08 -6.25 0.42
CA PRO A 68 16.07 -5.42 -0.23
C PRO A 68 15.60 -5.09 -1.65
N GLY A 69 15.83 -3.84 -2.07
CA GLY A 69 15.46 -3.36 -3.39
C GLY A 69 14.12 -2.63 -3.42
N ARG A 70 13.46 -2.64 -4.58
CA ARG A 70 12.27 -1.85 -4.87
C ARG A 70 11.02 -2.62 -4.49
N VAL A 71 10.22 -2.05 -3.59
CA VAL A 71 8.97 -2.63 -3.11
C VAL A 71 7.84 -1.65 -3.34
N ASP A 72 6.73 -2.12 -3.91
CA ASP A 72 5.46 -1.44 -3.87
C ASP A 72 4.70 -1.94 -2.64
N ALA A 73 4.97 -1.31 -1.49
CA ALA A 73 4.36 -1.69 -0.21
C ALA A 73 2.84 -1.58 -0.25
N ARG A 74 2.31 -0.65 -1.06
CA ARG A 74 0.87 -0.57 -1.31
C ARG A 74 0.45 -1.88 -1.97
N ARG A 75 1.01 -2.30 -3.09
CA ARG A 75 0.60 -3.56 -3.73
C ARG A 75 1.02 -4.83 -2.99
N GLY A 76 1.85 -4.74 -1.95
CA GLY A 76 2.47 -5.90 -1.30
C GLY A 76 3.38 -6.66 -2.25
N ALA A 77 3.99 -5.96 -3.22
CA ALA A 77 4.71 -6.56 -4.33
C ALA A 77 6.17 -6.11 -4.35
N VAL A 78 7.08 -7.06 -4.52
CA VAL A 78 8.49 -6.78 -4.79
C VAL A 78 8.63 -6.48 -6.28
N LEU A 79 9.10 -5.29 -6.64
CA LEU A 79 9.24 -4.86 -8.05
C LEU A 79 10.58 -5.28 -8.64
N SER A 80 11.63 -5.25 -7.82
CA SER A 80 12.96 -5.75 -8.18
C SER A 80 13.78 -5.92 -6.91
N GLY A 81 14.44 -7.07 -6.73
CA GLY A 81 15.36 -7.27 -5.62
C GLY A 81 16.81 -6.92 -5.95
N GLY A 82 17.64 -6.85 -4.90
CA GLY A 82 19.10 -6.80 -4.99
C GLY A 82 19.69 -8.18 -5.24
N TYR A 83 20.59 -8.63 -4.35
CA TYR A 83 21.20 -9.96 -4.42
C TYR A 83 20.16 -11.10 -4.37
N VAL A 84 19.09 -10.93 -3.58
CA VAL A 84 17.94 -11.83 -3.55
C VAL A 84 16.80 -11.17 -4.32
N ASN A 85 16.45 -11.71 -5.49
CA ASN A 85 15.39 -11.16 -6.32
C ASN A 85 14.05 -11.87 -6.09
N LEU A 86 13.25 -11.34 -5.17
CA LEU A 86 11.92 -11.88 -4.85
C LEU A 86 10.79 -11.34 -5.75
N ALA A 87 11.10 -10.62 -6.84
CA ALA A 87 10.09 -10.00 -7.69
C ALA A 87 9.20 -11.02 -8.44
N SER A 88 9.70 -12.23 -8.69
CA SER A 88 8.93 -13.32 -9.31
C SER A 88 8.05 -14.08 -8.30
N VAL A 89 8.17 -13.79 -7.01
CA VAL A 89 7.44 -14.48 -5.95
C VAL A 89 6.41 -13.52 -5.36
N ALA A 90 5.15 -13.98 -5.30
CA ALA A 90 4.11 -13.26 -4.57
C ALA A 90 4.31 -13.41 -3.04
N LEU A 91 5.43 -12.92 -2.53
CA LEU A 91 5.95 -13.18 -1.18
C LEU A 91 4.90 -12.97 -0.10
N GLY A 92 4.20 -11.83 -0.14
CA GLY A 92 3.19 -11.48 0.87
C GLY A 92 2.05 -12.48 0.85
N GLN A 93 1.44 -12.64 -0.32
CA GLN A 93 0.32 -13.56 -0.51
C GLN A 93 0.68 -15.01 -0.15
N ARG A 94 1.86 -15.50 -0.56
CA ARG A 94 2.33 -16.85 -0.23
C ARG A 94 2.52 -17.03 1.28
N LEU A 95 3.12 -16.06 1.97
CA LEU A 95 3.27 -16.11 3.43
C LEU A 95 1.92 -16.02 4.15
N GLU A 96 0.99 -15.19 3.67
CA GLU A 96 -0.38 -15.14 4.20
C GLU A 96 -1.07 -16.50 4.04
N ASP A 97 -1.00 -17.12 2.87
CA ASP A 97 -1.61 -18.44 2.61
C ASP A 97 -1.00 -19.54 3.49
N MET A 98 0.30 -19.48 3.75
CA MET A 98 1.01 -20.46 4.57
C MET A 98 0.77 -20.30 6.08
N THR A 99 0.49 -19.09 6.54
CA THR A 99 0.46 -18.76 7.98
C THR A 99 -0.93 -18.41 8.49
N GLY A 100 -1.86 -18.06 7.60
CA GLY A 100 -3.17 -17.51 7.93
C GLY A 100 -3.11 -16.12 8.57
N LYS A 101 -1.96 -15.44 8.55
CA LYS A 101 -1.75 -14.16 9.21
C LYS A 101 -1.54 -13.04 8.20
N PRO A 102 -2.05 -11.82 8.47
CA PRO A 102 -1.71 -10.61 7.72
C PRO A 102 -0.21 -10.41 7.52
N VAL A 103 0.22 -10.13 6.29
CA VAL A 103 1.62 -9.82 5.96
C VAL A 103 1.76 -8.41 5.41
N VAL A 104 2.69 -7.63 5.99
CA VAL A 104 3.14 -6.33 5.46
C VAL A 104 4.53 -6.49 4.86
N ILE A 105 4.75 -5.90 3.68
CA ILE A 105 6.05 -5.91 3.02
C ILE A 105 6.41 -4.47 2.66
N ASP A 106 7.64 -4.08 2.98
CA ASP A 106 8.25 -2.84 2.53
C ASP A 106 9.75 -3.05 2.26
N ASN A 107 10.39 -2.01 1.76
CA ASN A 107 11.83 -1.94 1.67
C ASN A 107 12.49 -2.03 3.07
N ASP A 108 13.60 -2.77 3.15
CA ASP A 108 14.43 -2.95 4.36
C ASP A 108 14.83 -1.63 5.04
N CYS A 109 15.22 -0.61 4.27
CA CYS A 109 15.61 0.69 4.79
C CYS A 109 14.41 1.45 5.37
N ASN A 110 13.23 1.32 4.76
CA ASN A 110 11.98 1.90 5.29
C ASN A 110 11.64 1.27 6.65
N MET A 111 11.77 -0.05 6.78
CA MET A 111 11.58 -0.75 8.05
C MET A 111 12.58 -0.25 9.10
N ALA A 112 13.85 -0.20 8.75
CA ALA A 112 14.89 0.27 9.68
C ALA A 112 14.66 1.73 10.13
N LEU A 113 14.24 2.63 9.23
CA LEU A 113 13.88 4.00 9.59
C LEU A 113 12.65 4.05 10.51
N ALA A 114 11.62 3.22 10.24
CA ALA A 114 10.46 3.13 11.12
C ALA A 114 10.85 2.71 12.54
N ALA A 115 11.80 1.79 12.69
CA ALA A 115 12.34 1.39 13.99
C ALA A 115 13.07 2.56 14.67
N GLU A 116 13.98 3.24 13.97
CA GLU A 116 14.74 4.37 14.51
C GLU A 116 13.83 5.54 14.93
N MET A 117 12.74 5.79 14.19
CA MET A 117 11.73 6.79 14.53
C MET A 117 10.93 6.45 15.78
N ALA A 118 10.73 5.17 16.05
CA ALA A 118 9.97 4.68 17.18
C ALA A 118 10.83 4.59 18.44
N LEU A 119 12.02 3.99 18.33
CA LEU A 119 12.83 3.56 19.47
C LEU A 119 14.26 4.11 19.49
N GLY A 120 14.77 4.58 18.35
CA GLY A 120 16.17 4.95 18.19
C GLY A 120 16.41 6.45 18.05
N ALA A 121 17.39 6.80 17.20
CA ALA A 121 17.88 8.17 17.02
C ALA A 121 16.85 9.12 16.40
N GLY A 122 15.81 8.59 15.75
CA GLY A 122 14.76 9.39 15.11
C GLY A 122 13.62 9.81 16.03
N ARG A 123 13.67 9.47 17.32
CA ARG A 123 12.63 9.84 18.28
C ARG A 123 12.51 11.35 18.43
N GLY A 124 11.27 11.85 18.38
CA GLY A 124 10.98 13.28 18.51
C GLY A 124 11.12 14.09 17.22
N HIS A 125 11.63 13.51 16.14
CA HIS A 125 11.75 14.17 14.83
C HIS A 125 10.57 13.80 13.91
N GLY A 126 10.13 14.74 13.08
CA GLY A 126 9.02 14.58 12.14
C GLY A 126 9.49 14.19 10.75
N ASN A 127 10.53 14.85 10.27
CA ASN A 127 11.07 14.69 8.93
C ASN A 127 12.49 14.14 9.02
N ILE A 128 12.70 12.92 8.54
CA ILE A 128 13.97 12.21 8.71
C ILE A 128 14.41 11.61 7.37
N VAL A 129 15.68 11.77 7.06
CA VAL A 129 16.34 11.08 5.94
C VAL A 129 17.29 10.07 6.53
N MET A 130 17.28 8.84 6.06
CA MET A 130 18.22 7.81 6.52
C MET A 130 18.96 7.19 5.37
N PHE A 131 20.29 7.19 5.44
CA PHE A 131 21.16 6.41 4.56
C PHE A 131 21.57 5.13 5.30
N THR A 132 21.42 3.98 4.66
CA THR A 132 21.89 2.69 5.20
C THR A 132 23.17 2.30 4.49
N ILE A 133 24.29 2.26 5.23
CA ILE A 133 25.61 1.94 4.66
C ILE A 133 26.01 0.53 5.09
N GLY A 134 26.14 -0.36 4.10
CA GLY A 134 26.58 -1.73 4.26
C GLY A 134 27.35 -2.18 3.02
N THR A 135 27.05 -3.36 2.49
CA THR A 135 27.61 -3.80 1.20
C THR A 135 27.31 -2.79 0.08
N GLY A 136 26.09 -2.27 0.04
CA GLY A 136 25.64 -1.16 -0.80
C GLY A 136 25.26 0.08 0.01
N ILE A 137 24.57 1.03 -0.62
CA ILE A 137 23.90 2.14 0.07
C ILE A 137 22.41 2.09 -0.24
N GLY A 138 21.60 1.91 0.79
CA GLY A 138 20.16 2.09 0.71
C GLY A 138 19.73 3.44 1.26
N GLY A 139 18.41 3.68 1.28
CA GLY A 139 17.88 4.88 1.87
C GLY A 139 16.41 4.79 2.19
N ALA A 140 15.97 5.67 3.09
CA ALA A 140 14.59 5.86 3.46
C ALA A 140 14.34 7.32 3.79
N VAL A 141 13.10 7.75 3.61
CA VAL A 141 12.66 9.11 3.93
C VAL A 141 11.36 9.01 4.71
N ALA A 142 11.25 9.79 5.78
CA ALA A 142 10.02 9.99 6.52
C ALA A 142 9.65 11.46 6.51
N GLN A 143 8.36 11.73 6.33
CA GLN A 143 7.77 13.06 6.37
C GLN A 143 6.55 13.01 7.28
N ASP A 144 6.44 13.96 8.21
CA ASP A 144 5.40 13.96 9.26
C ASP A 144 5.26 12.61 10.00
N ARG A 145 6.41 12.01 10.33
CA ARG A 145 6.53 10.69 10.99
C ARG A 145 5.93 9.53 10.18
N ARG A 146 5.80 9.67 8.86
CA ARG A 146 5.33 8.61 7.97
C ARG A 146 6.36 8.32 6.89
N ILE A 147 6.59 7.04 6.62
CA ILE A 147 7.48 6.61 5.54
C ILE A 147 6.97 7.16 4.20
N THR A 148 7.84 7.87 3.49
CA THR A 148 7.59 8.41 2.17
C THR A 148 7.89 7.37 1.12
N ARG A 149 6.85 6.92 0.42
CA ARG A 149 6.94 5.90 -0.64
C ARG A 149 6.79 6.50 -2.05
N GLY A 150 6.35 7.75 -2.17
CA GLY A 150 6.06 8.37 -3.47
C GLY A 150 5.03 7.56 -4.27
N SER A 151 5.27 7.34 -5.56
CA SER A 151 4.43 6.46 -6.39
C SER A 151 4.56 4.98 -6.04
N ALA A 152 5.68 4.56 -5.44
CA ALA A 152 5.90 3.23 -4.87
C ALA A 152 7.25 3.13 -4.12
N THR A 153 8.32 3.67 -4.71
CA THR A 153 9.71 3.37 -4.31
C THR A 153 10.55 4.62 -4.03
N ALA A 154 10.00 5.63 -3.35
CA ALA A 154 10.80 6.79 -2.92
C ALA A 154 11.89 6.37 -1.91
N GLY A 155 12.90 7.22 -1.72
CA GLY A 155 14.00 6.96 -0.78
C GLY A 155 15.19 6.16 -1.34
N GLN A 156 15.35 6.03 -2.66
CA GLN A 156 16.49 5.32 -3.27
C GLN A 156 17.79 6.17 -3.24
N LEU A 157 18.23 6.56 -2.03
CA LEU A 157 19.26 7.57 -1.81
C LEU A 157 20.67 7.12 -2.24
N GLY A 158 20.94 5.81 -2.26
CA GLY A 158 22.19 5.26 -2.78
C GLY A 158 22.43 5.52 -4.27
N HIS A 159 21.37 5.90 -5.00
CA HIS A 159 21.42 6.20 -6.43
C HIS A 159 21.47 7.69 -6.76
N ILE A 160 21.69 8.55 -5.76
CA ILE A 160 22.02 9.97 -5.98
C ILE A 160 23.36 10.05 -6.72
N THR A 161 23.39 10.75 -7.86
CA THR A 161 24.61 10.93 -8.64
C THR A 161 25.50 11.98 -8.00
N VAL A 162 26.72 11.59 -7.64
CA VAL A 162 27.77 12.44 -7.06
C VAL A 162 28.93 12.69 -8.03
N ASP A 163 29.04 11.88 -9.08
CA ASP A 163 29.99 12.09 -10.18
C ASP A 163 29.40 11.61 -11.52
N VAL A 164 28.92 12.53 -12.37
CA VAL A 164 28.30 12.18 -13.66
C VAL A 164 29.21 11.36 -14.60
N ASN A 165 30.52 11.39 -14.39
CA ASN A 165 31.51 10.62 -15.17
C ASN A 165 32.01 9.38 -14.43
N GLY A 166 31.42 9.05 -13.29
CA GLY A 166 31.88 7.99 -12.40
C GLY A 166 31.60 6.57 -12.89
N GLU A 167 31.84 5.62 -11.98
CA GLU A 167 31.63 4.19 -12.22
C GLU A 167 30.16 3.87 -12.54
N VAL A 168 29.95 2.82 -13.35
CA VAL A 168 28.60 2.30 -13.64
C VAL A 168 28.03 1.67 -12.37
N CYS A 169 26.82 2.09 -11.99
CA CYS A 169 26.06 1.54 -10.88
C CYS A 169 25.20 0.38 -11.37
N ALA A 170 24.87 -0.56 -10.46
CA ALA A 170 23.94 -1.65 -10.74
C ALA A 170 22.54 -1.17 -11.19
N CYS A 171 22.15 0.07 -10.85
CA CYS A 171 20.90 0.67 -11.35
C CYS A 171 20.95 1.09 -12.84
N GLY A 172 22.10 0.96 -13.51
CA GLY A 172 22.31 1.34 -14.92
C GLY A 172 22.79 2.78 -15.14
N ARG A 173 22.78 3.62 -14.11
CA ARG A 173 23.33 4.99 -14.16
C ARG A 173 24.83 5.00 -13.89
N ARG A 174 25.46 6.17 -14.04
CA ARG A 174 26.85 6.42 -13.63
C ARG A 174 26.91 7.31 -12.42
N GLY A 175 27.90 7.08 -11.57
CA GLY A 175 28.26 8.02 -10.52
C GLY A 175 27.38 8.03 -9.28
N CYS A 176 26.60 6.99 -9.06
CA CYS A 176 25.78 6.89 -7.85
C CYS A 176 26.67 6.87 -6.60
N VAL A 177 26.24 7.49 -5.51
CA VAL A 177 26.99 7.52 -4.25
C VAL A 177 27.33 6.12 -3.73
N GLU A 178 26.48 5.12 -4.00
CA GLU A 178 26.78 3.71 -3.71
C GLU A 178 28.11 3.23 -4.31
N THR A 179 28.50 3.70 -5.50
CA THR A 179 29.74 3.24 -6.15
C THR A 179 31.00 3.84 -5.51
N THR A 180 30.87 4.86 -4.66
CA THR A 180 32.00 5.57 -4.05
C THR A 180 32.02 5.48 -2.53
N SER A 181 30.86 5.31 -1.90
CA SER A 181 30.69 5.40 -0.44
C SER A 181 30.05 4.18 0.22
N SER A 182 29.80 3.09 -0.51
CA SER A 182 29.39 1.81 0.11
C SER A 182 30.57 1.08 0.77
N GLY A 183 30.30 0.02 1.52
CA GLY A 183 31.34 -0.89 2.02
C GLY A 183 32.10 -1.59 0.89
N THR A 184 31.42 -1.95 -0.20
CA THR A 184 32.09 -2.50 -1.40
C THR A 184 33.01 -1.45 -2.03
N ALA A 185 32.61 -0.17 -2.05
CA ALA A 185 33.46 0.92 -2.53
C ALA A 185 34.66 1.16 -1.60
N LEU A 186 34.47 1.12 -0.28
CA LEU A 186 35.54 1.23 0.70
C LEU A 186 36.61 0.15 0.49
N GLY A 187 36.19 -1.11 0.30
CA GLY A 187 37.12 -2.20 -0.02
C GLY A 187 37.92 -1.95 -1.30
N ARG A 188 37.29 -1.38 -2.35
CA ARG A 188 38.00 -0.98 -3.58
C ARG A 188 39.02 0.12 -3.33
N HIS A 189 38.69 1.12 -2.50
CA HIS A 189 39.63 2.20 -2.16
C HIS A 189 40.84 1.67 -1.39
N ILE A 190 40.62 0.77 -0.42
CA ILE A 190 41.68 0.09 0.34
C ILE A 190 42.62 -0.68 -0.61
N ALA A 191 42.05 -1.51 -1.49
CA ALA A 191 42.82 -2.30 -2.45
C ALA A 191 43.62 -1.41 -3.42
N ARG A 192 43.03 -0.32 -3.94
CA ARG A 192 43.70 0.64 -4.84
C ARG A 192 44.85 1.37 -4.17
N ALA A 193 44.78 1.60 -2.86
CA ALA A 193 45.85 2.22 -2.10
C ALA A 193 46.99 1.26 -1.73
N GLY A 194 46.88 -0.03 -2.12
CA GLY A 194 47.88 -1.05 -1.77
C GLY A 194 47.85 -1.45 -0.29
N LEU A 195 46.80 -1.04 0.45
CA LEU A 195 46.53 -1.52 1.79
C LEU A 195 45.90 -2.93 1.66
N GLY A 196 46.39 -3.91 2.42
CA GLY A 196 45.92 -5.30 2.32
C GLY A 196 44.39 -5.41 2.42
N ALA A 197 43.80 -6.33 1.65
CA ALA A 197 42.35 -6.45 1.48
C ALA A 197 41.59 -6.74 2.79
N ASP A 198 42.29 -7.23 3.82
CA ASP A 198 41.71 -7.61 5.11
C ASP A 198 41.69 -6.47 6.13
N ILE A 199 42.13 -5.27 5.77
CA ILE A 199 42.08 -4.12 6.69
C ILE A 199 40.64 -3.75 7.00
N SER A 200 40.29 -3.79 8.28
CA SER A 200 38.97 -3.36 8.75
C SER A 200 38.85 -1.84 8.75
N VAL A 201 37.61 -1.34 8.76
CA VAL A 201 37.34 0.11 8.85
C VAL A 201 37.90 0.72 10.14
N ASP A 202 37.85 -0.03 11.26
CA ASP A 202 38.41 0.43 12.54
C ASP A 202 39.93 0.55 12.50
N GLN A 203 40.60 -0.42 11.85
CA GLN A 203 42.04 -0.34 11.61
C GLN A 203 42.39 0.85 10.71
N LEU A 204 41.56 1.15 9.71
CA LEU A 204 41.74 2.32 8.85
C LEU A 204 41.67 3.63 9.66
N PHE A 205 40.70 3.77 10.56
CA PHE A 205 40.61 4.91 11.47
C PHE A 205 41.81 5.01 12.42
N ALA A 206 42.25 3.89 13.00
CA ALA A 206 43.43 3.86 13.87
C ALA A 206 44.70 4.32 13.14
N ARG A 207 44.85 3.95 11.86
CA ARG A 207 45.96 4.40 11.01
C ARG A 207 45.88 5.89 10.69
N ASP A 208 44.70 6.44 10.35
CA ASP A 208 44.54 7.88 10.15
C ASP A 208 44.88 8.68 11.42
N ALA A 209 44.43 8.19 12.58
CA ALA A 209 44.75 8.79 13.88
C ALA A 209 46.27 8.76 14.18
N ALA A 210 46.98 7.72 13.72
CA ALA A 210 48.43 7.62 13.79
C ALA A 210 49.18 8.44 12.70
N GLY A 211 48.46 9.17 11.84
CA GLY A 211 49.05 10.05 10.82
C GLY A 211 49.30 9.39 9.45
N ASP A 212 48.74 8.21 9.19
CA ASP A 212 48.85 7.55 7.89
C ASP A 212 48.06 8.31 6.79
N PHE A 213 48.80 8.94 5.88
CA PHE A 213 48.26 9.68 4.74
C PHE A 213 47.41 8.80 3.80
N HIS A 214 47.77 7.53 3.60
CA HIS A 214 46.99 6.63 2.73
C HIS A 214 45.64 6.31 3.36
N ALA A 215 45.63 6.01 4.67
CA ALA A 215 44.39 5.78 5.41
C ALA A 215 43.47 7.01 5.36
N ARG A 216 44.05 8.20 5.56
CA ARG A 216 43.33 9.47 5.44
C ARG A 216 42.73 9.68 4.05
N GLY A 217 43.51 9.45 3.00
CA GLY A 217 43.06 9.61 1.62
C GLY A 217 41.89 8.69 1.28
N ILE A 218 41.89 7.46 1.79
CA ILE A 218 40.78 6.50 1.63
C ILE A 218 39.52 7.00 2.35
N LEU A 219 39.63 7.42 3.61
CA LEU A 219 38.50 7.93 4.39
C LEU A 219 37.89 9.18 3.73
N ASP A 220 38.73 10.08 3.21
CA ASP A 220 38.29 11.25 2.46
C ASP A 220 37.56 10.87 1.16
N ALA A 221 38.11 9.93 0.39
CA ALA A 221 37.50 9.43 -0.85
C ALA A 221 36.17 8.70 -0.62
N TRP A 222 36.00 8.14 0.59
CA TRP A 222 34.77 7.47 1.01
C TRP A 222 33.73 8.46 1.54
N ALA A 223 34.13 9.46 2.33
CA ALA A 223 33.24 10.38 3.03
C ALA A 223 32.74 11.56 2.18
N ARG A 224 33.60 12.14 1.32
CA ARG A 224 33.23 13.35 0.54
C ARG A 224 32.06 13.12 -0.42
N PRO A 225 32.01 12.02 -1.19
CA PRO A 225 30.86 11.74 -2.05
C PRO A 225 29.59 11.50 -1.23
N LEU A 226 29.70 10.82 -0.09
CA LEU A 226 28.58 10.64 0.84
C LEU A 226 28.04 11.98 1.34
N ARG A 227 28.92 12.93 1.71
CA ARG A 227 28.52 14.29 2.09
C ARG A 227 27.75 14.98 0.98
N ALA A 228 28.22 14.91 -0.27
CA ALA A 228 27.52 15.52 -1.40
C ALA A 228 26.10 14.94 -1.61
N ALA A 229 25.93 13.62 -1.41
CA ALA A 229 24.61 12.98 -1.44
C ALA A 229 23.71 13.43 -0.29
N ILE A 230 24.26 13.56 0.93
CA ILE A 230 23.54 14.10 2.09
C ILE A 230 23.11 15.54 1.84
N ASP A 231 24.00 16.40 1.35
CA ASP A 231 23.70 17.80 1.01
C ASP A 231 22.57 17.89 -0.02
N THR A 232 22.58 17.02 -1.02
CA THR A 232 21.51 16.93 -2.01
C THR A 232 20.18 16.55 -1.36
N ALA A 233 20.17 15.54 -0.49
CA ALA A 233 18.96 15.13 0.21
C ALA A 233 18.44 16.24 1.15
N VAL A 234 19.33 16.96 1.84
CA VAL A 234 18.98 18.10 2.70
C VAL A 234 18.37 19.23 1.90
N ALA A 235 18.96 19.59 0.75
CA ALA A 235 18.44 20.64 -0.11
C ALA A 235 17.05 20.33 -0.69
N VAL A 236 16.76 19.04 -0.96
CA VAL A 236 15.48 18.61 -1.55
C VAL A 236 14.39 18.39 -0.51
N LEU A 237 14.74 17.81 0.64
CA LEU A 237 13.76 17.31 1.61
C LEU A 237 13.65 18.18 2.87
N ALA A 238 14.65 19.04 3.13
CA ALA A 238 14.75 19.85 4.34
C ALA A 238 14.41 19.07 5.63
N PRO A 239 15.10 17.94 5.92
CA PRO A 239 14.77 17.11 7.08
C PRO A 239 15.19 17.76 8.40
N ASP A 240 14.56 17.34 9.48
CA ASP A 240 14.95 17.69 10.85
C ASP A 240 16.24 16.95 11.26
N LEU A 241 16.46 15.76 10.70
CA LEU A 241 17.55 14.87 11.03
C LEU A 241 17.96 13.99 9.84
N VAL A 242 19.27 13.82 9.65
CA VAL A 242 19.83 12.79 8.78
C VAL A 242 20.43 11.66 9.63
N LEU A 243 20.01 10.43 9.40
CA LEU A 243 20.53 9.25 10.07
C LEU A 243 21.47 8.45 9.16
N LEU A 244 22.58 7.98 9.73
CA LEU A 244 23.48 7.01 9.09
C LEU A 244 23.35 5.65 9.79
N GLY A 245 22.64 4.74 9.14
CA GLY A 245 22.41 3.38 9.59
C GLY A 245 23.19 2.32 8.81
N GLY A 246 22.84 1.06 9.02
CA GLY A 246 23.56 -0.09 8.47
C GLY A 246 24.87 -0.40 9.20
N GLY A 247 25.50 -1.53 8.86
CA GLY A 247 26.70 -2.03 9.54
C GLY A 247 27.90 -1.08 9.51
N LEU A 248 27.94 -0.13 8.58
CA LEU A 248 28.98 0.89 8.46
C LEU A 248 28.49 2.31 8.82
N GLY A 249 27.27 2.48 9.32
CA GLY A 249 26.68 3.80 9.60
C GLY A 249 27.50 4.65 10.58
N ARG A 250 27.96 4.05 11.69
CA ARG A 250 28.82 4.73 12.69
C ARG A 250 30.19 5.12 12.10
N ALA A 251 30.80 4.23 11.32
CA ALA A 251 32.06 4.51 10.64
C ALA A 251 31.91 5.63 9.61
N ALA A 252 30.84 5.61 8.82
CA ALA A 252 30.54 6.66 7.86
C ALA A 252 30.33 8.01 8.56
N HIS A 253 29.59 8.04 9.67
CA HIS A 253 29.40 9.23 10.49
C HIS A 253 30.73 9.78 11.02
N ALA A 254 31.61 8.92 11.55
CA ALA A 254 32.94 9.34 11.99
C ALA A 254 33.79 9.91 10.84
N ALA A 255 33.71 9.32 9.64
CA ALA A 255 34.43 9.80 8.46
C ALA A 255 33.93 11.18 7.98
N LEU A 256 32.63 11.49 8.17
CA LEU A 256 32.05 12.80 7.85
C LEU A 256 32.63 13.96 8.65
N ALA A 257 33.29 13.72 9.79
CA ALA A 257 33.98 14.77 10.55
C ALA A 257 35.03 15.52 9.69
N ARG A 258 35.54 14.89 8.63
CA ARG A 258 36.49 15.47 7.67
C ARG A 258 35.83 15.99 6.38
N ALA A 259 34.53 15.79 6.22
CA ALA A 259 33.74 16.21 5.06
C ALA A 259 32.57 17.09 5.54
N PRO A 260 32.82 18.34 5.97
CA PRO A 260 31.77 19.26 6.41
C PRO A 260 30.79 19.57 5.28
N ALA A 261 29.63 20.13 5.63
CA ALA A 261 28.63 20.57 4.66
C ALA A 261 29.24 21.52 3.61
N LEU A 262 28.94 21.26 2.33
CA LEU A 262 29.52 22.02 1.22
C LEU A 262 29.03 23.47 1.15
N ALA A 263 27.81 23.74 1.65
CA ALA A 263 27.21 25.06 1.69
C ALA A 263 26.49 25.31 3.02
N PRO A 264 26.53 26.55 3.56
CA PRO A 264 25.87 26.85 4.83
C PRO A 264 24.35 27.05 4.72
N TRP A 265 23.81 27.22 3.51
CA TRP A 265 22.39 27.50 3.30
C TRP A 265 21.48 26.28 3.54
N TYR A 266 22.01 25.08 3.36
CA TYR A 266 21.27 23.82 3.48
C TYR A 266 22.04 22.88 4.40
N GLN A 267 21.80 22.99 5.71
CA GLN A 267 22.44 22.17 6.73
C GLN A 267 21.40 21.44 7.57
N CYS A 268 21.74 20.22 7.94
CA CYS A 268 20.94 19.38 8.84
C CYS A 268 21.91 18.59 9.72
N HIS A 269 21.49 18.32 10.95
CA HIS A 269 22.24 17.44 11.85
C HIS A 269 22.30 16.03 11.26
N VAL A 270 23.48 15.42 11.37
CA VAL A 270 23.72 14.05 10.93
C VAL A 270 24.09 13.24 12.18
N GLU A 271 23.40 12.14 12.41
CA GLU A 271 23.63 11.28 13.58
C GLU A 271 23.72 9.81 13.16
N PRO A 272 24.46 8.95 13.88
CA PRO A 272 24.42 7.52 13.65
C PRO A 272 23.10 6.93 14.17
N ALA A 273 22.57 5.95 13.45
CA ALA A 273 21.45 5.13 13.91
C ALA A 273 21.80 4.36 15.20
N GLN A 274 20.82 4.09 16.06
CA GLN A 274 21.03 3.52 17.38
C GLN A 274 20.77 2.01 17.48
N LEU A 275 19.81 1.49 16.71
CA LEU A 275 19.32 0.11 16.81
C LEU A 275 20.18 -0.90 16.05
N GLY A 276 21.08 -0.42 15.18
CA GLY A 276 22.04 -1.26 14.47
C GLY A 276 21.37 -2.39 13.67
N ASP A 277 21.87 -3.60 13.86
CA ASP A 277 21.45 -4.80 13.12
C ASP A 277 20.01 -5.26 13.43
N ASP A 278 19.44 -4.80 14.53
CA ASP A 278 18.08 -5.16 14.95
C ASP A 278 17.03 -4.20 14.35
N ALA A 279 17.43 -3.08 13.74
CA ALA A 279 16.51 -2.07 13.21
C ALA A 279 15.52 -2.65 12.17
N GLY A 280 16.00 -3.52 11.28
CA GLY A 280 15.18 -4.14 10.23
C GLY A 280 14.04 -4.99 10.79
N VAL A 281 14.36 -5.90 11.72
CA VAL A 281 13.36 -6.80 12.33
C VAL A 281 12.39 -6.07 13.26
N ILE A 282 12.88 -5.11 14.05
CA ILE A 282 12.02 -4.28 14.92
C ILE A 282 11.05 -3.49 14.06
N GLY A 283 11.57 -2.82 13.03
CA GLY A 283 10.78 -1.98 12.13
C GLY A 283 9.71 -2.76 11.39
N ALA A 284 10.07 -3.94 10.88
CA ALA A 284 9.13 -4.83 10.24
C ALA A 284 7.99 -5.25 11.18
N GLY A 285 8.31 -5.64 12.42
CA GLY A 285 7.30 -5.99 13.41
C GLY A 285 6.38 -4.82 13.79
N LEU A 286 6.94 -3.64 14.04
CA LEU A 286 6.17 -2.44 14.38
C LEU A 286 5.27 -1.97 13.22
N GLN A 287 5.77 -1.99 11.98
CA GLN A 287 4.96 -1.65 10.81
C GLN A 287 3.82 -2.65 10.60
N ALA A 288 4.04 -3.94 10.84
CA ALA A 288 2.99 -4.95 10.75
C ALA A 288 1.92 -4.82 11.84
N LEU A 289 2.26 -4.30 13.02
CA LEU A 289 1.30 -3.99 14.08
C LEU A 289 0.53 -2.70 13.81
N ALA A 290 1.17 -1.70 13.21
CA ALA A 290 0.55 -0.42 12.86
C ALA A 290 -0.32 -0.50 11.58
N GLU A 291 0.03 -1.38 10.65
CA GLU A 291 -0.68 -1.60 9.38
C GLU A 291 -1.10 -3.08 9.27
N PRO A 292 -1.95 -3.65 10.17
CA PRO A 292 -2.41 -5.03 10.03
C PRO A 292 -3.00 -5.19 8.62
N SER A 293 -2.39 -6.08 7.83
CA SER A 293 -2.34 -6.01 6.36
C SER A 293 -3.58 -5.40 5.71
N ALA A 294 -3.34 -4.49 4.76
CA ALA A 294 -4.37 -3.82 3.96
C ALA A 294 -5.35 -4.77 3.25
N LYS A 295 -5.21 -6.09 3.34
CA LYS A 295 -6.24 -7.07 2.96
C LYS A 295 -7.54 -6.85 3.71
N TYR A 296 -7.51 -6.37 4.96
CA TYR A 296 -8.70 -6.01 5.74
C TYR A 296 -9.22 -4.57 5.48
N ASN A 297 -8.52 -3.79 4.65
CA ASN A 297 -8.92 -2.42 4.25
C ASN A 297 -8.98 -2.25 2.71
N ARG A 298 -9.21 -3.34 1.96
CA ARG A 298 -9.18 -3.36 0.48
C ARG A 298 -10.32 -4.10 -0.21
N ALA A 299 -11.31 -4.53 0.55
CA ALA A 299 -12.54 -4.99 -0.07
C ALA A 299 -13.07 -3.89 -1.01
N ARG A 300 -13.59 -4.30 -2.16
CA ARG A 300 -14.36 -3.37 -2.98
C ARG A 300 -15.59 -2.96 -2.18
N ARG A 301 -16.10 -1.78 -2.46
CA ARG A 301 -17.26 -1.22 -1.76
C ARG A 301 -18.34 -0.92 -2.77
N ALA A 302 -19.60 -1.11 -2.41
CA ALA A 302 -20.72 -0.80 -3.29
C ALA A 302 -21.73 0.13 -2.63
N VAL A 303 -22.05 1.22 -3.31
CA VAL A 303 -23.23 2.05 -3.03
C VAL A 303 -24.39 1.47 -3.83
N LEU A 304 -25.30 0.80 -3.15
CA LEU A 304 -26.50 0.19 -3.74
C LEU A 304 -27.59 1.28 -3.83
N VAL A 305 -27.74 1.90 -4.99
CA VAL A 305 -28.83 2.86 -5.23
C VAL A 305 -30.07 2.08 -5.64
N ASN A 306 -30.91 1.81 -4.63
CA ASN A 306 -32.05 0.92 -4.72
C ASN A 306 -33.35 1.73 -4.86
N GLY A 307 -34.31 1.18 -5.61
CA GLY A 307 -35.62 1.77 -5.82
C GLY A 307 -36.36 1.09 -6.95
N ILE A 308 -37.68 1.01 -6.86
CA ILE A 308 -38.51 0.43 -7.93
C ILE A 308 -38.47 1.31 -9.20
N PRO A 309 -38.91 0.81 -10.37
CA PRO A 309 -38.95 1.63 -11.58
C PRO A 309 -39.65 2.98 -11.37
N ALA A 310 -39.13 4.03 -12.02
CA ALA A 310 -39.60 5.40 -11.91
C ALA A 310 -39.36 6.14 -10.57
N SER A 311 -38.74 5.50 -9.57
CA SER A 311 -38.43 6.08 -8.25
C SER A 311 -37.42 7.22 -8.22
N GLY A 312 -36.84 7.64 -9.35
CA GLY A 312 -35.82 8.69 -9.37
C GLY A 312 -34.39 8.22 -9.03
N LYS A 313 -34.20 6.93 -8.74
CA LYS A 313 -32.88 6.32 -8.45
C LYS A 313 -31.77 6.71 -9.44
N SER A 314 -32.10 6.83 -10.73
CA SER A 314 -31.11 7.15 -11.76
C SER A 314 -30.68 8.61 -11.79
N THR A 315 -31.44 9.52 -11.18
CA THR A 315 -31.00 10.89 -10.92
C THR A 315 -30.07 10.92 -9.71
N VAL A 316 -30.43 10.18 -8.66
CA VAL A 316 -29.64 10.06 -7.43
C VAL A 316 -28.28 9.40 -7.69
N SER A 317 -28.26 8.28 -8.40
CA SER A 317 -27.03 7.52 -8.69
C SER A 317 -26.02 8.32 -9.51
N ARG A 318 -26.47 9.04 -10.55
CA ARG A 318 -25.63 9.97 -11.33
C ARG A 318 -25.08 11.10 -10.46
N GLY A 319 -25.95 11.77 -9.69
CA GLY A 319 -25.49 12.89 -8.86
C GLY A 319 -24.53 12.47 -7.74
N ILE A 320 -24.62 11.23 -7.24
CA ILE A 320 -23.61 10.62 -6.34
C ILE A 320 -22.31 10.37 -7.11
N ALA A 321 -22.38 9.67 -8.25
CA ALA A 321 -21.20 9.33 -9.04
C ALA A 321 -20.39 10.56 -9.45
N ASP A 322 -21.07 11.61 -9.96
CA ASP A 322 -20.45 12.86 -10.39
C ASP A 322 -19.72 13.58 -9.25
N ARG A 323 -20.31 13.59 -8.04
CA ARG A 323 -19.74 14.30 -6.88
C ARG A 323 -18.66 13.52 -6.16
N MET A 324 -18.74 12.19 -6.17
CA MET A 324 -17.80 11.31 -5.47
C MET A 324 -16.65 10.84 -6.37
N GLY A 325 -16.77 10.99 -7.69
CA GLY A 325 -15.81 10.47 -8.66
C GLY A 325 -15.79 8.94 -8.73
N TRP A 326 -16.88 8.29 -8.32
CA TRP A 326 -17.00 6.83 -8.30
C TRP A 326 -17.66 6.31 -9.58
N PRO A 327 -17.19 5.19 -10.15
CA PRO A 327 -17.80 4.60 -11.35
C PRO A 327 -19.25 4.20 -11.10
N LEU A 328 -20.13 4.54 -12.05
CA LEU A 328 -21.54 4.19 -12.05
C LEU A 328 -21.82 3.02 -12.99
N LEU A 329 -22.40 1.96 -12.44
CA LEU A 329 -22.90 0.81 -13.18
C LEU A 329 -24.42 0.70 -13.00
N ALA A 330 -25.17 1.18 -13.99
CA ALA A 330 -26.62 1.13 -13.97
C ALA A 330 -27.14 -0.04 -14.83
N LEU A 331 -28.15 -0.75 -14.30
CA LEU A 331 -28.74 -1.90 -14.98
C LEU A 331 -29.24 -1.56 -16.39
N ASP A 332 -29.93 -0.43 -16.54
CA ASP A 332 -30.45 -0.02 -17.85
C ASP A 332 -29.34 0.47 -18.79
N THR A 333 -28.24 1.02 -18.28
CA THR A 333 -27.06 1.38 -19.10
C THR A 333 -26.42 0.16 -19.73
N ILE A 334 -26.33 -0.95 -18.99
CA ILE A 334 -25.80 -2.20 -19.54
C ILE A 334 -26.84 -2.89 -20.43
N LYS A 335 -28.12 -2.91 -20.04
CA LYS A 335 -29.18 -3.67 -20.71
C LYS A 335 -29.63 -3.06 -22.04
N ASN A 336 -29.78 -1.73 -22.13
CA ASN A 336 -30.39 -1.08 -23.31
C ASN A 336 -29.63 -1.30 -24.62
N PRO A 337 -28.28 -1.22 -24.67
CA PRO A 337 -27.53 -1.51 -25.89
C PRO A 337 -27.81 -2.91 -26.45
N PHE A 338 -28.00 -3.91 -25.57
CA PHE A 338 -28.37 -5.26 -26.01
C PHE A 338 -29.81 -5.33 -26.52
N LEU A 339 -30.77 -4.62 -25.92
CA LEU A 339 -32.14 -4.56 -26.43
C LEU A 339 -32.19 -3.95 -27.84
N GLU A 340 -31.44 -2.87 -28.07
CA GLU A 340 -31.35 -2.21 -29.37
C GLU A 340 -30.73 -3.13 -30.43
N MET A 341 -29.62 -3.78 -30.10
CA MET A 341 -28.92 -4.68 -31.03
C MET A 341 -29.69 -5.98 -31.32
N LEU A 342 -30.42 -6.51 -30.34
CA LEU A 342 -31.13 -7.79 -30.48
C LEU A 342 -32.59 -7.62 -30.92
N GLY A 343 -33.05 -6.38 -31.16
CA GLY A 343 -34.39 -6.09 -31.68
C GLY A 343 -35.52 -6.21 -30.63
N GLY A 344 -35.18 -6.09 -29.35
CA GLY A 344 -36.12 -6.33 -28.24
C GLY A 344 -36.51 -7.79 -28.09
N GLY A 345 -37.61 -8.06 -27.39
CA GLY A 345 -38.15 -9.41 -27.21
C GLY A 345 -39.37 -9.44 -26.31
N ASP A 346 -39.87 -10.63 -26.03
CA ASP A 346 -41.01 -10.81 -25.13
C ASP A 346 -40.63 -10.53 -23.64
N ARG A 347 -41.61 -10.65 -22.74
CA ARG A 347 -41.40 -10.39 -21.31
C ARG A 347 -40.35 -11.33 -20.69
N LEU A 348 -40.24 -12.56 -21.19
CA LEU A 348 -39.27 -13.55 -20.70
C LEU A 348 -37.86 -13.16 -21.14
N PHE A 349 -37.68 -12.76 -22.40
CA PHE A 349 -36.42 -12.27 -22.94
C PHE A 349 -35.92 -11.04 -22.17
N ASN A 350 -36.78 -10.04 -21.93
CA ASN A 350 -36.39 -8.85 -21.15
C ASN A 350 -35.93 -9.22 -19.73
N ARG A 351 -36.63 -10.14 -19.06
CA ARG A 351 -36.23 -10.65 -17.74
C ARG A 351 -34.88 -11.36 -17.77
N THR A 352 -34.66 -12.24 -18.75
CA THR A 352 -33.40 -12.95 -18.93
C THR A 352 -32.25 -11.97 -19.15
N LEU A 353 -32.45 -10.98 -20.03
CA LEU A 353 -31.46 -9.95 -20.29
C LEU A 353 -31.18 -9.10 -19.05
N GLY A 354 -32.21 -8.75 -18.26
CA GLY A 354 -32.03 -8.08 -16.98
C GLY A 354 -31.16 -8.87 -15.99
N ARG A 355 -31.35 -10.20 -15.92
CA ARG A 355 -30.50 -11.07 -15.09
C ARG A 355 -29.05 -11.13 -15.61
N ALA A 356 -28.87 -11.23 -16.92
CA ALA A 356 -27.55 -11.23 -17.55
C ALA A 356 -26.81 -9.90 -17.35
N SER A 357 -27.48 -8.76 -17.53
CA SER A 357 -26.91 -7.43 -17.26
C SER A 357 -26.53 -7.28 -15.80
N TYR A 358 -27.35 -7.78 -14.89
CA TYR A 358 -27.04 -7.78 -13.46
C TYR A 358 -25.79 -8.60 -13.11
N GLN A 359 -25.66 -9.80 -13.70
CA GLN A 359 -24.43 -10.59 -13.57
C GLN A 359 -23.21 -9.86 -14.16
N ALA A 360 -23.35 -9.23 -15.32
CA ALA A 360 -22.28 -8.48 -15.96
C ALA A 360 -21.78 -7.31 -15.10
N ILE A 361 -22.69 -6.56 -14.44
CA ILE A 361 -22.31 -5.52 -13.46
C ILE A 361 -21.34 -6.10 -12.44
N TRP A 362 -21.73 -7.20 -11.77
CA TRP A 362 -20.94 -7.75 -10.68
C TRP A 362 -19.63 -8.39 -11.14
N SER A 363 -19.58 -8.94 -12.36
CA SER A 363 -18.31 -9.35 -12.98
C SER A 363 -17.36 -8.17 -13.19
N VAL A 364 -17.86 -7.05 -13.72
CA VAL A 364 -17.06 -5.82 -13.91
C VAL A 364 -16.58 -5.27 -12.56
N VAL A 365 -17.43 -5.29 -11.53
CA VAL A 365 -17.01 -4.92 -10.17
C VAL A 365 -15.90 -5.84 -9.69
N GLY A 366 -15.98 -7.16 -9.94
CA GLY A 366 -14.96 -8.15 -9.59
C GLY A 366 -13.59 -7.94 -10.27
N GLU A 367 -13.52 -7.19 -11.37
CA GLU A 367 -12.28 -6.85 -12.07
C GLU A 367 -11.69 -5.49 -11.67
N ALA A 368 -12.47 -4.63 -11.01
CA ALA A 368 -11.98 -3.30 -10.60
C ALA A 368 -10.79 -3.39 -9.64
N PRO A 369 -9.90 -2.40 -9.52
CA PRO A 369 -8.83 -2.43 -8.52
C PRO A 369 -9.38 -2.62 -7.09
N ALA A 370 -8.61 -3.28 -6.22
CA ALA A 370 -8.98 -3.43 -4.81
C ALA A 370 -9.14 -2.04 -4.14
N GLY A 371 -10.08 -1.92 -3.20
CA GLY A 371 -10.47 -0.65 -2.56
C GLY A 371 -11.36 0.29 -3.39
N THR A 372 -11.68 -0.08 -4.65
CA THR A 372 -12.62 0.69 -5.49
C THR A 372 -14.01 0.73 -4.86
N THR A 373 -14.58 1.93 -4.77
CA THR A 373 -16.01 2.12 -4.48
C THR A 373 -16.76 2.27 -5.80
N VAL A 374 -17.80 1.46 -5.99
CA VAL A 374 -18.68 1.50 -7.16
C VAL A 374 -20.08 1.95 -6.76
N VAL A 375 -20.76 2.69 -7.64
CA VAL A 375 -22.18 3.00 -7.51
C VAL A 375 -22.97 2.06 -8.41
N VAL A 376 -23.88 1.27 -7.83
CA VAL A 376 -24.71 0.32 -8.59
C VAL A 376 -26.16 0.79 -8.54
N ASP A 377 -26.73 1.09 -9.70
CA ASP A 377 -28.14 1.49 -9.86
C ASP A 377 -28.96 0.30 -10.40
N ALA A 378 -29.79 -0.27 -9.53
CA ALA A 378 -30.73 -1.32 -9.86
C ALA A 378 -31.92 -1.32 -8.88
N TRP A 379 -33.06 -1.87 -9.31
CA TRP A 379 -34.07 -2.34 -8.36
C TRP A 379 -33.59 -3.70 -7.85
N PHE A 380 -33.14 -3.82 -6.61
CA PHE A 380 -32.54 -5.07 -6.11
C PHE A 380 -33.57 -6.15 -5.75
N GLY A 381 -34.84 -5.77 -5.54
CA GLY A 381 -35.93 -6.71 -5.24
C GLY A 381 -36.50 -7.49 -6.43
N PHE A 382 -35.92 -7.39 -7.62
CA PHE A 382 -36.33 -8.19 -8.78
C PHE A 382 -35.77 -9.62 -8.79
N GLN A 383 -34.77 -9.89 -7.95
CA GLN A 383 -34.19 -11.23 -7.74
C GLN A 383 -34.14 -11.56 -6.24
N PRO A 384 -34.08 -12.84 -5.86
CA PRO A 384 -33.87 -13.25 -4.49
C PRO A 384 -32.61 -12.64 -3.89
N ARG A 385 -32.62 -12.34 -2.59
CA ARG A 385 -31.50 -11.68 -1.88
C ARG A 385 -30.21 -12.50 -1.98
N GLU A 386 -30.32 -13.81 -1.98
CA GLU A 386 -29.21 -14.77 -2.04
C GLU A 386 -28.38 -14.58 -3.32
N VAL A 387 -29.02 -14.14 -4.42
CA VAL A 387 -28.34 -13.87 -5.69
C VAL A 387 -27.41 -12.66 -5.55
N LEU A 388 -27.86 -11.59 -4.89
CA LEU A 388 -27.03 -10.42 -4.61
C LEU A 388 -25.87 -10.79 -3.67
N GLU A 389 -26.12 -11.54 -2.59
CA GLU A 389 -25.06 -11.94 -1.66
C GLU A 389 -23.99 -12.79 -2.35
N ASP A 390 -24.38 -13.72 -3.24
CA ASP A 390 -23.43 -14.49 -4.04
C ASP A 390 -22.60 -13.60 -4.97
N HIS A 391 -23.22 -12.62 -5.62
CA HIS A 391 -22.52 -11.66 -6.47
C HIS A 391 -21.55 -10.76 -5.69
N LEU A 392 -21.96 -10.22 -4.54
CA LEU A 392 -21.10 -9.40 -3.68
C LEU A 392 -19.86 -10.19 -3.25
N ARG A 393 -20.07 -11.44 -2.80
CA ARG A 393 -18.98 -12.36 -2.43
C ARG A 393 -18.03 -12.62 -3.59
N LYS A 394 -18.54 -12.98 -4.77
CA LYS A 394 -17.73 -13.25 -5.97
C LYS A 394 -16.97 -12.01 -6.45
N ALA A 395 -17.57 -10.83 -6.30
CA ALA A 395 -16.97 -9.55 -6.68
C ALA A 395 -15.98 -9.01 -5.62
N GLY A 396 -15.78 -9.70 -4.49
CA GLY A 396 -14.91 -9.24 -3.41
C GLY A 396 -15.40 -7.94 -2.76
N VAL A 397 -16.73 -7.76 -2.67
CA VAL A 397 -17.36 -6.61 -2.02
C VAL A 397 -17.77 -6.98 -0.60
N GLU A 398 -17.13 -6.36 0.38
CA GLU A 398 -17.41 -6.66 1.80
C GLU A 398 -18.26 -5.55 2.45
N GLN A 399 -18.01 -4.29 2.08
CA GLN A 399 -18.78 -3.15 2.56
C GLN A 399 -19.79 -2.68 1.51
N THR A 400 -21.03 -2.46 1.96
CA THR A 400 -22.06 -1.82 1.15
C THR A 400 -22.79 -0.79 1.97
N VAL A 401 -23.35 0.18 1.27
CA VAL A 401 -24.32 1.14 1.80
C VAL A 401 -25.49 1.17 0.84
N GLU A 402 -26.69 1.46 1.35
CA GLU A 402 -27.90 1.51 0.56
C GLU A 402 -28.46 2.93 0.51
N ILE A 403 -28.75 3.42 -0.69
CA ILE A 403 -29.52 4.63 -0.93
C ILE A 403 -30.90 4.20 -1.41
N TRP A 404 -31.92 4.38 -0.57
CA TRP A 404 -33.29 3.96 -0.88
C TRP A 404 -34.09 5.11 -1.48
N CYS A 405 -34.40 5.00 -2.76
CA CYS A 405 -35.18 5.99 -3.49
C CYS A 405 -36.65 5.55 -3.58
N HIS A 406 -37.56 6.40 -3.09
CA HIS A 406 -39.00 6.12 -3.14
C HIS A 406 -39.83 7.36 -3.48
N ALA A 407 -41.09 7.12 -3.85
CA ALA A 407 -42.16 8.09 -4.06
C ALA A 407 -43.52 7.37 -4.06
N PRO A 408 -44.65 8.08 -3.85
CA PRO A 408 -46.00 7.51 -3.93
C PRO A 408 -46.27 6.85 -5.28
N GLY A 409 -47.07 5.77 -5.29
CA GLY A 409 -47.32 4.96 -6.49
C GLY A 409 -47.90 5.77 -7.65
N GLU A 410 -48.73 6.77 -7.36
CA GLU A 410 -49.33 7.69 -8.33
C GLU A 410 -48.25 8.54 -9.02
N VAL A 411 -47.28 9.05 -8.26
CA VAL A 411 -46.14 9.81 -8.79
C VAL A 411 -45.27 8.91 -9.66
N LEU A 412 -45.06 7.65 -9.27
CA LEU A 412 -44.30 6.69 -10.07
C LEU A 412 -45.01 6.36 -11.38
N ALA A 413 -46.34 6.18 -11.34
CA ALA A 413 -47.18 5.92 -12.50
C ALA A 413 -47.11 7.07 -13.51
N GLU A 414 -47.26 8.31 -13.06
CA GLU A 414 -47.14 9.51 -13.90
C GLU A 414 -45.74 9.59 -14.53
N ARG A 415 -44.69 9.47 -13.70
CA ARG A 415 -43.30 9.48 -14.16
C ARG A 415 -42.99 8.34 -15.12
N TYR A 416 -43.63 7.18 -14.97
CA TYR A 416 -43.45 6.04 -15.87
C TYR A 416 -44.16 6.29 -17.20
N GLY A 417 -45.42 6.75 -17.15
CA GLY A 417 -46.24 7.09 -18.31
C GLY A 417 -45.59 8.13 -19.22
N ALA A 418 -45.04 9.20 -18.64
CA ALA A 418 -44.35 10.26 -19.37
C ALA A 418 -43.10 9.81 -20.15
N ARG A 419 -42.59 8.59 -19.90
CA ARG A 419 -41.38 8.04 -20.52
C ARG A 419 -41.66 6.86 -21.46
N LEU A 420 -42.92 6.50 -21.68
CA LEU A 420 -43.27 5.34 -22.50
C LEU A 420 -42.71 5.44 -23.92
N ASP A 421 -42.79 6.62 -24.53
CA ASP A 421 -42.33 6.86 -25.92
C ASP A 421 -40.81 6.94 -26.06
N GLN A 422 -40.07 7.01 -24.94
CA GLN A 422 -38.62 7.17 -24.92
C GLN A 422 -37.89 5.84 -24.63
N ARG A 423 -38.61 4.75 -24.38
CA ARG A 423 -38.00 3.46 -24.02
C ARG A 423 -37.78 2.57 -25.23
N PRO A 424 -36.64 1.85 -25.30
CA PRO A 424 -36.41 0.86 -26.34
C PRO A 424 -37.52 -0.19 -26.42
N ALA A 425 -37.73 -0.74 -27.62
CA ALA A 425 -38.67 -1.84 -27.84
C ALA A 425 -38.37 -3.02 -26.88
N GLY A 426 -39.43 -3.58 -26.29
CA GLY A 426 -39.34 -4.69 -25.33
C GLY A 426 -39.38 -4.29 -23.86
N HIS A 427 -39.29 -3.01 -23.49
CA HIS A 427 -39.66 -2.55 -22.14
C HIS A 427 -41.18 -2.71 -21.91
N PRO A 428 -41.64 -2.94 -20.66
CA PRO A 428 -43.07 -3.02 -20.38
C PRO A 428 -43.78 -1.71 -20.76
N GLY A 429 -44.91 -1.81 -21.46
CA GLY A 429 -45.74 -0.66 -21.84
C GLY A 429 -46.66 -0.17 -20.71
N ALA A 430 -47.66 0.65 -21.05
CA ALA A 430 -48.62 1.22 -20.10
C ALA A 430 -49.34 0.17 -19.22
N ALA A 431 -49.49 -1.07 -19.71
CA ALA A 431 -50.07 -2.18 -18.96
C ALA A 431 -49.33 -2.53 -17.65
N TYR A 432 -48.08 -2.09 -17.47
CA TYR A 432 -47.31 -2.28 -16.24
C TYR A 432 -47.63 -1.27 -15.14
N ILE A 433 -48.30 -0.15 -15.45
CA ILE A 433 -48.57 0.93 -14.49
C ILE A 433 -49.35 0.46 -13.26
N PRO A 434 -50.44 -0.33 -13.39
CA PRO A 434 -51.14 -0.86 -12.20
C PRO A 434 -50.25 -1.76 -11.33
N GLU A 435 -49.42 -2.61 -11.96
CA GLU A 435 -48.46 -3.47 -11.26
C GLU A 435 -47.40 -2.63 -10.52
N LEU A 436 -46.98 -1.50 -11.09
CA LEU A 436 -46.03 -0.58 -10.48
C LEU A 436 -46.61 0.13 -9.24
N ILE A 437 -47.88 0.57 -9.30
CA ILE A 437 -48.56 1.19 -8.15
C ILE A 437 -48.65 0.20 -6.99
N GLU A 438 -49.06 -1.04 -7.26
CA GLU A 438 -49.11 -2.09 -6.24
C GLU A 438 -47.72 -2.47 -5.72
N LEU A 439 -46.71 -2.50 -6.59
CA LEU A 439 -45.33 -2.72 -6.19
C LEU A 439 -44.83 -1.62 -5.24
N ALA A 440 -45.22 -0.36 -5.47
CA ALA A 440 -44.83 0.77 -4.61
C ALA A 440 -45.32 0.62 -3.16
N LYS A 441 -46.47 -0.02 -2.95
CA LYS A 441 -47.04 -0.23 -1.61
C LYS A 441 -46.28 -1.27 -0.78
N ARG A 442 -45.58 -2.20 -1.43
CA ARG A 442 -44.90 -3.34 -0.78
C ARG A 442 -43.38 -3.30 -0.87
N ALA A 443 -42.82 -2.38 -1.67
CA ALA A 443 -41.38 -2.32 -1.88
C ALA A 443 -40.68 -1.78 -0.62
N GLU A 444 -39.69 -2.53 -0.16
CA GLU A 444 -38.88 -2.16 1.01
C GLU A 444 -37.39 -2.07 0.62
N PRO A 445 -36.60 -1.28 1.37
CA PRO A 445 -35.15 -1.31 1.26
C PRO A 445 -34.61 -2.70 1.63
N LEU A 446 -33.48 -3.06 1.05
CA LEU A 446 -32.78 -4.32 1.28
C LEU A 446 -32.23 -4.42 2.71
N ARG A 447 -31.85 -3.28 3.29
CA ARG A 447 -31.16 -3.15 4.58
C ARG A 447 -29.87 -3.98 4.65
N ARG A 448 -29.12 -4.02 3.55
CA ARG A 448 -27.76 -4.62 3.53
C ARG A 448 -26.75 -3.48 3.67
N GLY A 449 -26.44 -3.15 4.92
CA GLY A 449 -25.55 -2.05 5.31
C GLY A 449 -26.30 -0.80 5.78
N PRO A 450 -25.57 0.29 6.09
CA PRO A 450 -26.15 1.59 6.42
C PRO A 450 -27.11 2.06 5.32
N LEU A 451 -28.24 2.63 5.73
CA LEU A 451 -29.32 3.06 4.84
C LEU A 451 -29.46 4.58 4.87
N PHE A 452 -29.56 5.21 3.70
CA PHE A 452 -29.99 6.59 3.54
C PHE A 452 -31.29 6.64 2.75
N ASP A 453 -32.32 7.25 3.32
CA ASP A 453 -33.66 7.35 2.74
C ASP A 453 -33.79 8.60 1.87
N VAL A 454 -34.30 8.44 0.65
CA VAL A 454 -34.48 9.53 -0.33
C VAL A 454 -35.91 9.52 -0.86
N ASP A 455 -36.72 10.40 -0.29
CA ASP A 455 -38.03 10.80 -0.83
C ASP A 455 -37.83 11.66 -2.07
N THR A 456 -37.98 11.05 -3.24
CA THR A 456 -37.74 11.71 -4.53
C THR A 456 -38.87 12.63 -4.99
N THR A 457 -39.91 12.84 -4.16
CA THR A 457 -40.91 13.89 -4.41
C THR A 457 -40.38 15.29 -4.03
N LYS A 458 -39.31 15.34 -3.24
CA LYS A 458 -38.64 16.57 -2.80
C LYS A 458 -37.36 16.82 -3.61
N PRO A 459 -36.83 18.06 -3.61
CA PRO A 459 -35.50 18.33 -4.12
C PRO A 459 -34.46 17.41 -3.45
N ILE A 460 -33.57 16.82 -4.25
CA ILE A 460 -32.55 15.87 -3.76
C ILE A 460 -31.41 16.67 -3.11
N ASP A 461 -31.18 16.45 -1.82
CA ASP A 461 -30.06 17.02 -1.08
C ASP A 461 -28.79 16.18 -1.27
N PHE A 462 -28.04 16.49 -2.34
CA PHE A 462 -26.80 15.78 -2.64
C PHE A 462 -25.67 16.07 -1.65
N ASP A 463 -25.69 17.21 -0.96
CA ASP A 463 -24.65 17.55 0.01
C ASP A 463 -24.81 16.69 1.26
N ALA A 464 -26.05 16.51 1.74
CA ALA A 464 -26.36 15.57 2.82
C ALA A 464 -25.99 14.12 2.46
N ILE A 465 -26.36 13.67 1.25
CA ILE A 465 -26.04 12.31 0.78
C ILE A 465 -24.53 12.09 0.73
N THR A 466 -23.77 13.01 0.12
CA THR A 466 -22.32 12.85 -0.03
C THR A 466 -21.56 12.99 1.28
N ALA A 467 -21.99 13.90 2.17
CA ALA A 467 -21.45 13.99 3.52
C ALA A 467 -21.65 12.67 4.29
N TRP A 468 -22.87 12.13 4.27
CA TRP A 468 -23.17 10.84 4.90
C TRP A 468 -22.32 9.71 4.31
N LEU A 469 -22.24 9.60 2.97
CA LEU A 469 -21.42 8.59 2.29
C LEU A 469 -19.95 8.66 2.72
N ARG A 470 -19.37 9.86 2.81
CA ARG A 470 -17.98 10.03 3.29
C ARG A 470 -17.81 9.53 4.72
N THR A 471 -18.80 9.73 5.59
CA THR A 471 -18.76 9.24 6.98
C THR A 471 -18.89 7.72 7.06
N VAL A 472 -19.87 7.13 6.38
CA VAL A 472 -20.14 5.68 6.51
C VAL A 472 -19.19 4.82 5.69
N MET A 473 -18.53 5.39 4.68
CA MET A 473 -17.56 4.69 3.82
C MET A 473 -16.10 5.07 4.08
N ALA A 474 -15.81 5.89 5.10
CA ALA A 474 -14.45 6.12 5.55
C ALA A 474 -13.81 4.80 6.00
N ASP A 475 -12.57 4.55 5.54
CA ASP A 475 -11.78 3.41 6.00
C ASP A 475 -11.71 3.51 7.52
N ARG A 476 -12.25 2.50 8.23
CA ARG A 476 -12.09 2.43 9.68
C ARG A 476 -10.60 2.21 9.91
N ALA A 477 -9.95 3.28 10.37
CA ALA A 477 -8.53 3.34 10.68
C ALA A 477 -8.13 2.26 11.69
#